data_AF-A0A0F1AHF4-F1
#
_entry.id   AF-A0A0F1AHF4-F1
#
_cell.length_a   1.000
_cell.length_b   1.000
_cell.length_c   1.000
_cell.angle_alpha   90.00
_cell.angle_beta   90.00
_cell.angle_gamma   90.00
#
_symmetry.space_group_name_H-M   'P 1'
#
loop_
_entity.id
_entity.type
_entity.pdbx_description
1 polymer ?
#
loop_
_entity_poly.entity_id
_entity_poly.type
_entity_poly.pdbx_seq_one_letter_code
_entity_poly.pdbx_strand_id
1 'polypeptide(L)'
;GHRALSEHKTLSVSWSHYLNRNTGGIRLDFRPQHMAPQKIDHLLSWISCRLGGIFYQLLERAWITQIDVALDVYNCKLDDYLWGLDRAGKTAYFDEENGLPGLRIGSCRSLLHILFYGKVNARSGGKLVYRERTKFININFDEYQQFLRIEARYRPNATPTSKNGNALKLADLLEMRNPFERLRVYSKDLGDELLERGFLCTLPHAPSIAEMKRYMQATMQCSRLPRKVDRLIAEYEIELFDKHTVWTQWSRCVAQLSGIFSVASVFCVHRRVHNEKPE
;
A
#
# COMPACT_ATOMS: atom_id res chain seq x y z
N GLY A 1 -1.74 12.74 -25.01
CA GLY A 1 -0.91 13.46 -24.03
C GLY A 1 -1.56 13.30 -22.67
N HIS A 2 -0.93 12.52 -21.79
CA HIS A 2 -1.52 12.13 -20.52
C HIS A 2 -1.37 13.22 -19.46
N ARG A 3 -2.35 13.33 -18.56
CA ARG A 3 -2.42 14.36 -17.52
C ARG A 3 -2.19 13.74 -16.14
N ALA A 4 -1.16 14.19 -15.44
CA ALA A 4 -0.91 13.81 -14.05
C ALA A 4 -1.25 14.97 -13.09
N LEU A 5 -1.95 14.68 -11.99
CA LEU A 5 -2.25 15.63 -10.92
C LEU A 5 -0.95 16.12 -10.25
N SER A 6 -0.80 17.44 -10.09
CA SER A 6 0.41 18.06 -9.51
C SER A 6 0.39 18.24 -7.99
N GLU A 7 -0.76 18.14 -7.33
CA GLU A 7 -0.88 18.43 -5.90
C GLU A 7 -0.67 17.17 -5.05
N HIS A 8 0.50 17.08 -4.41
CA HIS A 8 0.75 16.09 -3.37
C HIS A 8 0.85 16.81 -2.01
N LYS A 9 -0.18 16.66 -1.17
CA LYS A 9 -0.13 17.13 0.23
C LYS A 9 0.86 16.27 1.01
N THR A 10 1.90 16.89 1.54
CA THR A 10 2.97 16.18 2.29
C THR A 10 2.55 15.82 3.72
N LEU A 11 1.72 16.67 4.34
CA LEU A 11 1.07 16.44 5.62
C LEU A 11 -0.39 16.91 5.51
N SER A 12 -1.33 16.10 6.01
CA SER A 12 -2.66 16.58 6.37
C SER A 12 -2.96 16.30 7.84
N VAL A 13 -3.50 17.31 8.51
CA VAL A 13 -3.98 17.22 9.89
C VAL A 13 -5.49 17.34 9.86
N SER A 14 -6.18 16.42 10.52
CA SER A 14 -7.63 16.49 10.72
C SER A 14 -7.97 16.30 12.19
N TRP A 15 -8.96 17.06 12.65
CA TRP A 15 -9.54 16.92 13.98
C TRP A 15 -11.04 16.63 13.83
N SER A 16 -11.57 15.74 14.64
CA SER A 16 -13.02 15.50 14.71
C SER A 16 -13.53 15.97 16.05
N HIS A 17 -14.40 16.99 16.05
CA HIS A 17 -14.99 17.56 17.25
C HIS A 17 -16.04 16.62 17.90
N TYR A 18 -16.49 15.59 17.18
CA TYR A 18 -17.34 14.53 17.72
C TYR A 18 -16.46 13.33 18.11
N LEU A 19 -16.41 13.07 19.43
CA LEU A 19 -15.75 11.93 20.07
C LEU A 19 -16.38 10.59 19.64
N ASN A 20 -16.18 10.19 18.39
CA ASN A 20 -16.36 8.78 18.05
C ASN A 20 -15.28 8.03 18.83
N ARG A 21 -15.68 7.22 19.81
CA ARG A 21 -14.78 6.46 20.72
C ARG A 21 -13.83 5.50 19.98
N ASN A 22 -14.05 5.31 18.67
CA ASN A 22 -13.25 4.48 17.79
C ASN A 22 -12.20 5.26 16.97
N THR A 23 -12.21 6.59 17.00
CA THR A 23 -11.24 7.46 16.31
C THR A 23 -10.53 8.34 17.33
N GLY A 24 -9.19 8.37 17.31
CA GLY A 24 -8.43 9.28 18.16
C GLY A 24 -8.82 10.74 17.93
N GLY A 25 -8.61 11.60 18.93
CA GLY A 25 -9.03 13.01 18.85
C GLY A 25 -8.30 13.83 17.78
N ILE A 26 -7.13 13.37 17.32
CA ILE A 26 -6.31 14.01 16.29
C ILE A 26 -5.81 12.93 15.34
N ARG A 27 -5.89 13.19 14.03
CA ARG A 27 -5.32 12.36 12.97
C ARG A 27 -4.27 13.13 12.19
N LEU A 28 -3.11 12.51 12.01
CA LEU A 28 -2.00 13.00 11.21
C LEU A 28 -1.78 12.02 10.06
N ASP A 29 -1.84 12.51 8.82
CA ASP A 29 -1.47 11.72 7.64
C ASP A 29 -0.18 12.28 7.04
N PHE A 30 0.87 11.47 7.03
CA PHE A 30 2.19 11.84 6.50
C PHE A 30 2.45 11.13 5.16
N ARG A 31 3.05 11.86 4.21
CA ARG A 31 3.59 11.29 2.96
C ARG A 31 5.10 11.50 2.90
N PRO A 32 5.89 10.66 3.59
CA PRO A 32 7.32 10.89 3.81
C PRO A 32 8.13 10.90 2.51
N GLN A 33 7.68 10.23 1.46
CA GLN A 33 8.33 10.19 0.13
C GLN A 33 8.58 11.57 -0.52
N HIS A 34 7.93 12.62 -0.03
CA HIS A 34 8.07 13.99 -0.55
C HIS A 34 8.89 14.91 0.36
N MET A 35 9.50 14.38 1.43
CA MET A 35 10.22 15.17 2.42
C MET A 35 11.51 14.47 2.87
N ALA A 36 12.61 15.23 2.94
CA ALA A 36 13.84 14.74 3.55
C ALA A 36 13.67 14.63 5.08
N PRO A 37 14.36 13.69 5.76
CA PRO A 37 14.27 13.50 7.22
C PRO A 37 14.43 14.80 8.02
N GLN A 38 15.40 15.65 7.67
CA GLN A 38 15.65 16.91 8.37
C GLN A 38 14.46 17.88 8.26
N LYS A 39 13.77 17.88 7.11
CA LYS A 39 12.56 18.68 6.91
C LYS A 39 11.38 18.16 7.74
N ILE A 40 11.31 16.84 7.97
CA ILE A 40 10.35 16.25 8.90
C ILE A 40 10.65 16.74 10.31
N ASP A 41 11.91 16.70 10.75
CA ASP A 41 12.28 17.15 12.09
C ASP A 41 11.98 18.64 12.31
N HIS A 42 12.28 19.47 11.32
CA HIS A 42 11.92 20.90 11.37
C HIS A 42 10.41 21.10 11.48
N LEU A 43 9.62 20.32 10.74
CA LEU A 43 8.16 20.38 10.81
C LEU A 43 7.66 19.96 12.20
N LEU A 44 8.22 18.90 12.78
CA LEU A 44 7.85 18.46 14.13
C LEU A 44 8.23 19.47 15.20
N SER A 45 9.43 20.05 15.09
CA SER A 45 9.88 21.12 15.99
C SER A 45 8.93 22.32 15.91
N TRP A 46 8.58 22.75 14.70
CA TRP A 46 7.62 23.84 14.50
C TRP A 46 6.23 23.53 15.10
N ILE A 47 5.70 22.33 14.88
CA ILE A 47 4.42 21.90 15.49
C ILE A 47 4.52 21.89 17.02
N SER A 48 5.63 21.36 17.56
CA SER A 48 5.89 21.30 19.00
C SER A 48 5.97 22.70 19.62
N CYS A 49 6.61 23.67 18.97
CA CYS A 49 6.61 25.06 19.43
C CYS A 49 5.21 25.69 19.49
N ARG A 50 4.26 25.22 18.67
CA ARG A 50 2.88 25.72 18.67
C ARG A 50 1.97 25.02 19.68
N LEU A 51 2.18 23.73 19.90
CA LEU A 51 1.34 22.89 20.76
C LEU A 51 1.95 22.64 22.15
N GLY A 52 3.18 23.12 22.38
CA GLY A 52 3.99 22.73 23.52
C GLY A 52 4.39 21.26 23.49
N GLY A 53 4.94 20.76 24.60
CA GLY A 53 5.39 19.36 24.73
C GLY A 53 4.28 18.29 24.58
N ILE A 54 3.01 18.70 24.54
CA ILE A 54 1.86 17.80 24.33
C ILE A 54 1.98 17.05 22.99
N PHE A 55 2.55 17.67 21.96
CA PHE A 55 2.67 17.04 20.65
C PHE A 55 3.50 15.75 20.69
N TYR A 56 4.59 15.72 21.45
CA TYR A 56 5.41 14.51 21.59
C TYR A 56 4.69 13.42 22.39
N GLN A 57 3.90 13.79 23.40
CA GLN A 57 3.05 12.83 24.12
C GLN A 57 1.96 12.22 23.22
N LEU A 58 1.45 12.99 22.26
CA LEU A 58 0.50 12.47 21.26
C LEU A 58 1.17 11.46 20.32
N LEU A 59 2.41 11.73 19.88
CA LEU A 59 3.18 10.79 19.06
C LEU A 59 3.50 9.50 19.81
N GLU A 60 3.87 9.58 21.09
CA GLU A 60 4.11 8.41 21.95
C GLU A 60 2.86 7.50 22.00
N ARG A 61 1.68 8.09 22.16
CA ARG A 61 0.42 7.33 22.31
C ARG A 61 -0.19 6.94 20.96
N ALA A 62 0.37 7.42 19.85
CA ALA A 62 -0.18 7.26 18.52
C ALA A 62 -0.23 5.78 18.13
N TRP A 63 -1.29 5.44 17.41
CA TRP A 63 -1.41 4.16 16.72
C TRP A 63 -1.63 4.41 15.25
N ILE A 64 -1.19 3.45 14.46
CA ILE A 64 -1.32 3.46 13.02
C ILE A 64 -2.74 3.05 12.64
N THR A 65 -3.36 3.85 11.78
CA THR A 65 -4.65 3.51 11.16
C THR A 65 -4.51 3.09 9.69
N GLN A 66 -3.43 3.52 9.02
CA GLN A 66 -3.06 3.09 7.67
C GLN A 66 -1.56 3.27 7.44
N ILE A 67 -0.94 2.31 6.75
CA ILE A 67 0.38 2.41 6.13
C ILE A 67 0.25 1.97 4.67
N ASP A 68 0.78 2.79 3.77
CA ASP A 68 0.88 2.45 2.35
C ASP A 68 2.36 2.17 2.05
N VAL A 69 2.69 0.90 1.77
CA VAL A 69 4.05 0.49 1.38
C VAL A 69 4.08 0.32 -0.14
N ALA A 70 4.92 1.10 -0.82
CA ALA A 70 5.06 1.03 -2.27
C ALA A 70 6.35 0.30 -2.68
N LEU A 71 6.24 -0.60 -3.64
CA LEU A 71 7.33 -1.25 -4.35
C LEU A 71 7.25 -0.85 -5.82
N ASP A 72 8.36 -0.38 -6.38
CA ASP A 72 8.48 0.02 -7.78
C ASP A 72 9.25 -1.06 -8.54
N VAL A 73 8.61 -1.70 -9.51
CA VAL A 73 9.19 -2.77 -10.33
C VAL A 73 9.43 -2.23 -11.75
N TYR A 74 10.69 -2.04 -12.09
CA TYR A 74 11.11 -1.53 -13.40
C TYR A 74 10.96 -2.59 -14.48
N ASN A 75 10.73 -2.15 -15.72
CA ASN A 75 10.54 -3.02 -16.89
C ASN A 75 9.39 -4.03 -16.71
N CYS A 76 8.39 -3.68 -15.91
CA CYS A 76 7.22 -4.49 -15.62
C CYS A 76 5.97 -3.64 -15.87
N LYS A 77 4.98 -4.24 -16.54
CA LYS A 77 3.65 -3.68 -16.78
C LYS A 77 2.59 -4.48 -16.03
N LEU A 78 1.41 -3.89 -15.91
CA LEU A 78 0.29 -4.52 -15.22
C LEU A 78 -0.11 -5.84 -15.89
N ASP A 79 -0.13 -5.88 -17.22
CA ASP A 79 -0.66 -7.00 -18.00
C ASP A 79 0.42 -8.06 -18.35
N ASP A 80 1.66 -7.89 -17.86
CA ASP A 80 2.72 -8.90 -18.02
C ASP A 80 2.44 -10.16 -17.17
N TYR A 81 1.59 -10.03 -16.14
CA TYR A 81 1.32 -11.06 -15.14
C TYR A 81 -0.15 -11.08 -14.73
N LEU A 82 -0.56 -12.18 -14.10
CA LEU A 82 -1.83 -12.27 -13.40
C LEU A 82 -1.62 -12.10 -11.89
N TRP A 83 -2.47 -11.30 -11.27
CA TRP A 83 -2.28 -10.88 -9.89
C TRP A 83 -3.28 -11.55 -8.94
N GLY A 84 -2.77 -12.00 -7.79
CA GLY A 84 -3.55 -12.60 -6.72
C GLY A 84 -3.18 -12.05 -5.35
N LEU A 85 -4.11 -12.18 -4.40
CA LEU A 85 -3.88 -11.88 -3.00
C LEU A 85 -4.55 -12.96 -2.16
N ASP A 86 -3.75 -13.70 -1.39
CA ASP A 86 -4.25 -14.76 -0.52
C ASP A 86 -5.31 -14.21 0.44
N ARG A 87 -6.41 -14.96 0.58
CA ARG A 87 -7.56 -14.60 1.43
C ARG A 87 -8.22 -13.26 1.02
N ALA A 88 -8.21 -12.94 -0.28
CA ALA A 88 -8.97 -11.83 -0.85
C ALA A 88 -9.78 -12.30 -2.07
N GLY A 89 -11.02 -11.84 -2.18
CA GLY A 89 -11.92 -12.19 -3.30
C GLY A 89 -12.51 -11.01 -4.05
N LYS A 90 -12.21 -9.77 -3.63
CA LYS A 90 -12.68 -8.56 -4.30
C LYS A 90 -11.59 -7.99 -5.19
N THR A 91 -11.95 -7.60 -6.41
CA THR A 91 -11.08 -6.92 -7.37
C THR A 91 -11.77 -5.65 -7.86
N ALA A 92 -10.99 -4.69 -8.34
CA ALA A 92 -11.49 -3.58 -9.13
C ALA A 92 -10.42 -3.19 -10.14
N TYR A 93 -10.78 -3.15 -11.41
CA TYR A 93 -9.91 -2.72 -12.50
C TYR A 93 -10.28 -1.30 -12.90
N PHE A 94 -9.28 -0.50 -13.22
CA PHE A 94 -9.40 0.90 -13.58
C PHE A 94 -8.64 1.10 -14.88
N ASP A 95 -9.34 1.54 -15.91
CA ASP A 95 -8.77 1.90 -17.19
C ASP A 95 -9.49 3.14 -17.68
N GLU A 96 -8.89 4.29 -17.40
CA GLU A 96 -9.43 5.60 -17.71
C GLU A 96 -8.75 6.12 -18.99
N GLU A 97 -9.52 6.76 -19.87
CA GLU A 97 -9.06 7.24 -21.20
C GLU A 97 -7.73 8.02 -21.18
N ASN A 98 -7.42 8.72 -20.08
CA ASN A 98 -6.21 9.51 -19.92
C ASN A 98 -5.27 9.00 -18.81
N GLY A 99 -5.62 7.90 -18.15
CA GLY A 99 -4.89 7.30 -17.04
C GLY A 99 -3.98 6.15 -17.48
N LEU A 100 -3.13 5.68 -16.56
CA LEU A 100 -2.48 4.39 -16.69
C LEU A 100 -3.39 3.32 -16.07
N PRO A 101 -3.48 2.12 -16.65
CA PRO A 101 -4.33 1.07 -16.12
C PRO A 101 -3.91 0.70 -14.70
N GLY A 102 -4.89 0.33 -13.90
CA GLY A 102 -4.72 -0.01 -12.50
C GLY A 102 -5.60 -1.16 -12.06
N LEU A 103 -5.14 -1.89 -11.07
CA LEU A 103 -5.85 -3.00 -10.46
C LEU A 103 -5.79 -2.88 -8.94
N ARG A 104 -6.93 -3.07 -8.28
CA ARG A 104 -7.00 -3.30 -6.84
C ARG A 104 -7.38 -4.75 -6.59
N ILE A 105 -6.63 -5.44 -5.72
CA ILE A 105 -7.01 -6.73 -5.16
C ILE A 105 -7.18 -6.60 -3.65
N GLY A 106 -8.33 -7.03 -3.15
CA GLY A 106 -8.77 -6.83 -1.77
C GLY A 106 -9.79 -5.69 -1.64
N SER A 107 -10.46 -5.67 -0.49
CA SER A 107 -11.43 -4.63 -0.16
C SER A 107 -10.71 -3.40 0.38
N CYS A 108 -11.17 -2.19 0.05
CA CYS A 108 -10.67 -1.00 0.72
C CYS A 108 -10.96 -1.00 2.24
N ARG A 109 -11.88 -1.86 2.71
CA ARG A 109 -12.22 -2.00 4.14
C ARG A 109 -11.48 -3.14 4.84
N SER A 110 -10.69 -3.96 4.12
CA SER A 110 -9.95 -5.06 4.74
C SER A 110 -8.62 -4.59 5.33
N LEU A 111 -8.05 -5.44 6.19
CA LEU A 111 -6.72 -5.25 6.79
C LEU A 111 -5.63 -4.98 5.75
N LEU A 112 -5.76 -5.57 4.57
CA LEU A 112 -4.83 -5.41 3.46
C LEU A 112 -5.61 -5.37 2.15
N HIS A 113 -5.21 -4.47 1.27
CA HIS A 113 -5.44 -4.58 -0.16
C HIS A 113 -4.19 -4.10 -0.90
N ILE A 114 -4.01 -4.55 -2.13
CA ILE A 114 -2.87 -4.17 -2.97
C ILE A 114 -3.41 -3.43 -4.19
N LEU A 115 -2.73 -2.34 -4.53
CA LEU A 115 -2.94 -1.58 -5.75
C LEU A 115 -1.76 -1.81 -6.68
N PHE A 116 -2.05 -2.09 -7.94
CA PHE A 116 -1.09 -2.18 -9.03
C PHE A 116 -1.45 -1.08 -10.02
N TYR A 117 -0.50 -0.28 -10.43
CA TYR A 117 -0.73 0.71 -11.48
C TYR A 117 0.57 1.12 -12.15
N GLY A 118 0.49 1.41 -13.45
CA GLY A 118 1.62 1.99 -14.16
C GLY A 118 2.00 3.34 -13.55
N LYS A 119 3.30 3.61 -13.46
CA LYS A 119 3.82 4.89 -12.97
C LYS A 119 5.03 5.32 -13.79
N VAL A 120 5.19 6.63 -13.90
CA VAL A 120 6.26 7.26 -14.68
C VAL A 120 7.22 7.98 -13.74
N ASN A 121 8.52 7.77 -13.95
CA ASN A 121 9.56 8.51 -13.23
C ASN A 121 9.74 9.91 -13.85
N ALA A 122 8.89 10.85 -13.46
CA ALA A 122 8.94 12.23 -13.93
C ALA A 122 10.14 13.05 -13.39
N ARG A 123 11.05 12.47 -12.59
CA ARG A 123 12.24 13.17 -12.05
C ARG A 123 13.46 13.07 -12.96
N SER A 124 13.52 12.11 -13.88
CA SER A 124 14.71 11.80 -14.67
C SER A 124 14.77 12.47 -16.06
N GLY A 125 13.69 13.11 -16.52
CA GLY A 125 13.62 13.81 -17.82
C GLY A 125 13.25 15.28 -17.66
N GLY A 126 13.79 16.15 -18.51
CA GLY A 126 13.77 17.62 -18.38
C GLY A 126 12.40 18.31 -18.37
N LYS A 127 12.43 19.63 -18.10
CA LYS A 127 11.32 20.62 -18.03
C LYS A 127 9.90 20.05 -18.08
N LEU A 128 9.39 19.62 -16.91
CA LEU A 128 7.95 19.46 -16.70
C LEU A 128 7.27 20.83 -16.90
N VAL A 129 6.50 20.98 -17.98
CA VAL A 129 5.74 22.22 -18.23
C VAL A 129 4.51 22.22 -17.34
N TYR A 130 4.63 22.85 -16.18
CA TYR A 130 3.50 23.08 -15.29
C TYR A 130 2.55 24.09 -15.92
N ARG A 131 1.30 23.69 -16.15
CA ARG A 131 0.23 24.62 -16.55
C ARG A 131 -0.59 24.96 -15.31
N GLU A 132 -0.27 26.09 -14.67
CA GLU A 132 -0.93 26.63 -13.48
C GLU A 132 -2.46 26.61 -13.58
N ARG A 133 -3.01 26.88 -14.79
CA ARG A 133 -4.45 26.95 -15.02
C ARG A 133 -5.17 25.59 -14.93
N THR A 134 -4.47 24.47 -15.10
CA THR A 134 -5.11 23.14 -15.15
C THR A 134 -4.68 22.21 -14.01
N LYS A 135 -3.71 22.55 -13.17
CA LYS A 135 -3.12 21.66 -12.13
C LYS A 135 -2.62 20.30 -12.67
N PHE A 136 -2.41 20.22 -13.97
CA PHE A 136 -1.95 19.01 -14.66
C PHE A 136 -0.59 19.26 -15.29
N ILE A 137 0.24 18.24 -15.26
CA ILE A 137 1.50 18.19 -16.01
C ILE A 137 1.25 17.30 -17.24
N ASN A 138 1.60 17.81 -18.42
CA ASN A 138 1.64 16.98 -19.63
C ASN A 138 2.93 16.15 -19.58
N ILE A 139 2.77 14.82 -19.61
CA ILE A 139 3.90 13.90 -19.63
C ILE A 139 3.83 13.12 -20.95
N ASN A 140 4.92 13.16 -21.72
CA ASN A 140 5.13 12.24 -22.82
C ASN A 140 5.69 10.94 -22.25
N PHE A 141 4.90 9.86 -22.21
CA PHE A 141 5.32 8.62 -21.58
C PHE A 141 6.53 7.93 -22.24
N ASP A 142 6.84 8.27 -23.50
CA ASP A 142 8.01 7.73 -24.22
C ASP A 142 9.34 8.37 -23.78
N GLU A 143 9.29 9.55 -23.13
CA GLU A 143 10.47 10.30 -22.70
C GLU A 143 10.95 9.94 -21.28
N TYR A 144 10.17 9.15 -20.54
CA TYR A 144 10.42 8.88 -19.13
C TYR A 144 10.37 7.39 -18.82
N GLN A 145 11.25 6.94 -17.93
CA GLN A 145 11.27 5.55 -17.48
C GLN A 145 9.95 5.20 -16.78
N GLN A 146 9.31 4.13 -17.25
CA GLN A 146 8.07 3.60 -16.69
C GLN A 146 8.36 2.41 -15.78
N PHE A 147 7.51 2.22 -14.79
CA PHE A 147 7.58 1.08 -13.87
C PHE A 147 6.18 0.75 -13.35
N LEU A 148 5.99 -0.50 -12.92
CA LEU A 148 4.79 -0.90 -12.20
C LEU A 148 4.96 -0.53 -10.71
N ARG A 149 4.00 0.22 -10.16
CA ARG A 149 3.93 0.43 -8.72
C ARG A 149 2.98 -0.59 -8.09
N ILE A 150 3.49 -1.32 -7.10
CA ILE A 150 2.73 -2.24 -6.25
C ILE A 150 2.63 -1.59 -4.86
N GLU A 151 1.45 -1.11 -4.50
CA GLU A 151 1.19 -0.41 -3.24
C GLU A 151 0.33 -1.28 -2.32
N ALA A 152 0.95 -1.82 -1.27
CA ALA A 152 0.27 -2.55 -0.21
C ALA A 152 -0.30 -1.56 0.82
N ARG A 153 -1.63 -1.45 0.86
CA ARG A 153 -2.35 -0.63 1.83
C ARG A 153 -2.76 -1.46 3.03
N TYR A 154 -2.02 -1.31 4.12
CA TYR A 154 -2.23 -1.99 5.38
C TYR A 154 -3.05 -1.11 6.34
N ARG A 155 -4.16 -1.64 6.85
CA ARG A 155 -5.11 -0.95 7.74
C ARG A 155 -5.33 -1.79 8.99
N PRO A 156 -4.55 -1.58 10.06
CA PRO A 156 -4.78 -2.25 11.33
C PRO A 156 -6.20 -1.92 11.81
N ASN A 157 -7.09 -2.92 11.80
CA ASN A 157 -8.50 -2.73 12.17
C ASN A 157 -8.71 -2.70 13.70
N ALA A 158 -7.66 -2.96 14.48
CA ALA A 158 -7.71 -2.91 15.94
C ALA A 158 -7.48 -1.46 16.42
N THR A 159 -8.41 -0.96 17.24
CA THR A 159 -8.22 0.28 17.99
C THR A 159 -7.69 -0.05 19.39
N PRO A 160 -7.04 0.90 20.08
CA PRO A 160 -6.58 0.70 21.47
C PRO A 160 -7.71 0.33 22.45
N THR A 161 -8.96 0.62 22.09
CA THR A 161 -10.17 0.32 22.87
C THR A 161 -10.91 -0.93 22.41
N SER A 162 -10.45 -1.58 21.33
CA SER A 162 -11.10 -2.78 20.79
C SER A 162 -10.89 -4.00 21.68
N LYS A 163 -11.90 -4.88 21.77
CA LYS A 163 -11.87 -6.10 22.61
C LYS A 163 -10.69 -7.04 22.32
N ASN A 164 -10.11 -6.96 21.11
CA ASN A 164 -8.97 -7.78 20.68
C ASN A 164 -7.62 -7.02 20.67
N GLY A 165 -7.58 -5.84 21.31
CA GLY A 165 -6.42 -5.26 22.01
C GLY A 165 -5.21 -4.75 21.23
N ASN A 166 -4.86 -5.31 20.07
CA ASN A 166 -3.52 -5.11 19.51
C ASN A 166 -3.51 -4.08 18.38
N ALA A 167 -3.77 -2.82 18.72
CA ALA A 167 -3.53 -1.71 17.80
C ALA A 167 -2.03 -1.59 17.50
N LEU A 168 -1.65 -1.49 16.23
CA LEU A 168 -0.26 -1.25 15.83
C LEU A 168 0.16 0.15 16.31
N LYS A 169 1.03 0.22 17.32
CA LYS A 169 1.58 1.50 17.78
C LYS A 169 2.61 2.03 16.80
N LEU A 170 2.77 3.35 16.77
CA LEU A 170 3.84 3.98 15.99
C LEU A 170 5.22 3.50 16.46
N ALA A 171 5.39 3.26 17.77
CA ALA A 171 6.62 2.73 18.35
C ALA A 171 6.96 1.30 17.87
N ASP A 172 5.96 0.50 17.52
CA ASP A 172 6.12 -0.91 17.10
C ASP A 172 6.16 -1.05 15.57
N LEU A 173 6.35 0.05 14.84
CA LEU A 173 6.27 0.05 13.36
C LEU A 173 7.32 -0.86 12.70
N LEU A 174 8.49 -1.03 13.33
CA LEU A 174 9.54 -1.94 12.85
C LEU A 174 9.11 -3.41 12.91
N GLU A 175 8.22 -3.77 13.84
CA GLU A 175 7.72 -5.12 14.04
C GLU A 175 6.57 -5.47 13.08
N MET A 176 6.20 -4.55 12.17
CA MET A 176 5.15 -4.80 11.19
C MET A 176 5.51 -6.00 10.31
N ARG A 177 4.56 -6.93 10.15
CA ARG A 177 4.71 -8.05 9.23
C ARG A 177 4.73 -7.55 7.79
N ASN A 178 5.54 -8.21 6.96
CA ASN A 178 5.62 -7.96 5.53
C ASN A 178 4.24 -8.07 4.86
N PRO A 179 3.68 -6.95 4.32
CA PRO A 179 2.36 -6.97 3.71
C PRO A 179 2.35 -7.66 2.33
N PHE A 180 3.53 -7.91 1.74
CA PHE A 180 3.66 -8.59 0.45
C PHE A 180 3.66 -10.12 0.56
N GLU A 181 3.70 -10.71 1.76
CA GLU A 181 3.68 -12.18 1.95
C GLU A 181 2.49 -12.87 1.29
N ARG A 182 1.34 -12.18 1.28
CA ARG A 182 0.09 -12.67 0.71
C ARG A 182 -0.03 -12.40 -0.78
N LEU A 183 0.86 -11.59 -1.35
CA LEU A 183 0.86 -11.32 -2.79
C LEU A 183 1.22 -12.61 -3.53
N ARG A 184 0.45 -12.90 -4.57
CA ARG A 184 0.67 -14.03 -5.48
C ARG A 184 0.76 -13.48 -6.89
N VAL A 185 1.75 -13.95 -7.64
CA VAL A 185 1.99 -13.55 -9.03
C VAL A 185 1.99 -14.80 -9.86
N TYR A 186 1.31 -14.77 -11.00
CA TYR A 186 1.20 -15.93 -11.88
C TYR A 186 1.65 -15.53 -13.28
N SER A 187 2.24 -16.49 -14.00
CA SER A 187 2.53 -16.30 -15.42
C SER A 187 1.25 -15.97 -16.18
N LYS A 188 1.34 -15.09 -17.18
CA LYS A 188 0.24 -14.78 -18.09
C LYS A 188 -0.20 -16.01 -18.91
N ASP A 189 0.70 -16.97 -19.14
CA ASP A 189 0.45 -18.19 -19.91
C ASP A 189 -0.64 -19.06 -19.26
N LEU A 190 -0.91 -18.87 -17.96
CA LEU A 190 -2.03 -19.51 -17.28
C LEU A 190 -3.37 -19.18 -17.95
N GLY A 191 -3.53 -17.95 -18.45
CA GLY A 191 -4.74 -17.54 -19.15
C GLY A 191 -5.00 -18.40 -20.39
N ASP A 192 -3.96 -18.58 -21.20
CA ASP A 192 -4.00 -19.37 -22.42
C ASP A 192 -4.28 -20.85 -22.11
N GLU A 193 -3.59 -21.42 -21.13
CA GLU A 193 -3.81 -22.80 -20.69
C GLU A 193 -5.25 -23.04 -20.19
N LEU A 194 -5.83 -22.06 -19.47
CA LEU A 194 -7.21 -22.14 -19.00
C LEU A 194 -8.22 -22.06 -20.16
N LEU A 195 -7.92 -21.33 -21.24
CA LEU A 195 -8.72 -21.30 -22.46
C LEU A 195 -8.62 -22.62 -23.22
N GLU A 196 -7.40 -23.13 -23.45
CA GLU A 196 -7.15 -24.36 -24.19
C GLU A 196 -7.85 -25.57 -23.54
N ARG A 197 -7.83 -25.64 -22.20
CA ARG A 197 -8.54 -26.68 -21.43
C ARG A 197 -10.04 -26.45 -21.31
N GLY A 198 -10.58 -25.38 -21.89
CA GLY A 198 -12.00 -25.03 -21.88
C GLY A 198 -12.53 -24.64 -20.51
N PHE A 199 -11.68 -24.25 -19.56
CA PHE A 199 -12.12 -23.74 -18.27
C PHE A 199 -12.59 -22.28 -18.37
N LEU A 200 -12.01 -21.52 -19.30
CA LEU A 200 -12.47 -20.20 -19.72
C LEU A 200 -12.99 -20.25 -21.16
N CYS A 201 -13.94 -19.38 -21.49
CA CYS A 201 -14.35 -19.15 -22.89
C CYS A 201 -13.69 -17.89 -23.47
N THR A 202 -13.35 -16.94 -22.60
CA THR A 202 -12.64 -15.69 -22.92
C THR A 202 -11.82 -15.28 -21.70
N LEU A 203 -10.78 -14.47 -21.91
CA LEU A 203 -10.01 -13.88 -20.81
C LEU A 203 -10.81 -12.74 -20.18
N PRO A 204 -10.94 -12.70 -18.84
CA PRO A 204 -11.44 -11.52 -18.16
C PRO A 204 -10.57 -10.30 -18.45
N HIS A 205 -11.19 -9.13 -18.51
CA HIS A 205 -10.49 -7.86 -18.78
C HIS A 205 -9.44 -7.53 -17.72
N ALA A 206 -9.73 -7.81 -16.46
CA ALA A 206 -8.81 -7.55 -15.36
C ALA A 206 -7.80 -8.70 -15.23
N PRO A 207 -6.48 -8.42 -15.14
CA PRO A 207 -5.44 -9.44 -14.94
C PRO A 207 -5.44 -9.94 -13.48
N SER A 208 -6.52 -10.58 -13.05
CA SER A 208 -6.71 -11.05 -11.67
C SER A 208 -7.21 -12.48 -11.57
N ILE A 209 -6.49 -13.28 -10.78
CA ILE A 209 -6.90 -14.64 -10.45
C ILE A 209 -8.25 -14.67 -9.75
N ALA A 210 -8.54 -13.73 -8.86
CA ALA A 210 -9.84 -13.69 -8.17
C ALA A 210 -11.00 -13.42 -9.14
N GLU A 211 -10.75 -12.73 -10.25
CA GLU A 211 -11.75 -12.51 -11.29
C GLU A 211 -11.93 -13.75 -12.17
N MET A 212 -10.81 -14.33 -12.62
CA MET A 212 -10.81 -15.60 -13.36
C MET A 212 -11.49 -16.72 -12.59
N LYS A 213 -11.18 -16.88 -11.29
CA LYS A 213 -11.83 -17.89 -10.45
C LYS A 213 -13.34 -17.68 -10.36
N ARG A 214 -13.80 -16.44 -10.20
CA ARG A 214 -15.24 -16.13 -10.18
C ARG A 214 -15.92 -16.43 -11.52
N TYR A 215 -15.28 -16.09 -12.63
CA TYR A 215 -15.77 -16.41 -13.95
C TYR A 215 -15.91 -17.93 -14.14
N MET A 216 -14.84 -18.69 -13.84
CA MET A 216 -14.86 -20.16 -13.94
C MET A 216 -15.92 -20.79 -13.03
N GLN A 217 -16.08 -20.29 -11.80
CA GLN A 217 -17.11 -20.77 -10.87
C GLN A 217 -18.53 -20.56 -11.42
N ALA A 218 -18.81 -19.38 -12.00
CA ALA A 218 -20.09 -19.08 -12.62
C ALA A 218 -20.34 -19.97 -13.85
N THR A 219 -19.36 -20.09 -14.74
CA THR A 219 -19.45 -20.89 -15.97
C THR A 219 -19.63 -22.38 -15.68
N MET A 220 -18.89 -22.92 -14.71
CA MET A 220 -18.99 -24.32 -14.29
C MET A 220 -20.16 -24.58 -13.32
N GLN A 221 -20.88 -23.54 -12.91
CA GLN A 221 -21.96 -23.59 -11.91
C GLN A 221 -21.53 -24.28 -10.61
N CYS A 222 -20.33 -23.98 -10.13
CA CYS A 222 -19.77 -24.56 -8.91
C CYS A 222 -19.49 -23.51 -7.83
N SER A 223 -19.74 -23.86 -6.57
CA SER A 223 -19.44 -23.00 -5.42
C SER A 223 -17.94 -22.91 -5.13
N ARG A 224 -17.17 -23.92 -5.54
CA ARG A 224 -15.71 -23.99 -5.41
C ARG A 224 -15.11 -24.66 -6.64
N LEU A 225 -13.96 -24.16 -7.08
CA LEU A 225 -13.28 -24.75 -8.23
C LEU A 225 -12.88 -26.21 -7.98
N PRO A 226 -12.94 -27.06 -9.02
CA PRO A 226 -12.40 -28.41 -8.96
C PRO A 226 -10.91 -28.40 -8.58
N ARG A 227 -10.47 -29.40 -7.79
CA ARG A 227 -9.06 -29.49 -7.35
C ARG A 227 -8.06 -29.48 -8.50
N LYS A 228 -8.41 -30.05 -9.65
CA LYS A 228 -7.57 -30.02 -10.86
C LYS A 228 -7.31 -28.60 -11.37
N VAL A 229 -8.30 -27.72 -11.28
CA VAL A 229 -8.18 -26.30 -11.70
C VAL A 229 -7.36 -25.53 -10.67
N ASP A 230 -7.62 -25.73 -9.38
CA ASP A 230 -6.82 -25.08 -8.32
C ASP A 230 -5.33 -25.49 -8.38
N ARG A 231 -5.04 -26.77 -8.68
CA ARG A 231 -3.66 -27.26 -8.90
C ARG A 231 -3.00 -26.61 -10.11
N LEU A 232 -3.71 -26.55 -11.23
CA LEU A 232 -3.22 -25.90 -12.45
C LEU A 232 -2.86 -24.44 -12.17
N ILE A 233 -3.73 -23.68 -11.49
CA ILE A 233 -3.44 -22.29 -11.12
C ILE A 233 -2.17 -22.19 -10.26
N ALA A 234 -1.97 -23.11 -9.31
CA ALA A 234 -0.80 -23.12 -8.45
C ALA A 234 0.50 -23.46 -9.21
N GLU A 235 0.45 -24.28 -10.25
CA GLU A 235 1.61 -24.64 -11.09
C GLU A 235 2.18 -23.43 -11.85
N TYR A 236 1.38 -22.40 -12.11
CA TYR A 236 1.78 -21.18 -12.82
C TYR A 236 2.12 -20.03 -11.87
N GLU A 237 2.15 -20.26 -10.54
CA GLU A 237 2.64 -19.27 -9.59
C GLU A 237 4.15 -19.06 -9.79
N ILE A 238 4.56 -17.80 -9.86
CA ILE A 238 5.96 -17.41 -10.06
C ILE A 238 6.43 -16.46 -8.95
N GLU A 239 7.74 -16.46 -8.74
CA GLU A 239 8.39 -15.47 -7.88
C GLU A 239 8.91 -14.30 -8.73
N LEU A 240 8.13 -13.22 -8.81
CA LEU A 240 8.53 -12.00 -9.53
C LEU A 240 9.70 -11.28 -8.84
N PHE A 241 9.73 -11.33 -7.51
CA PHE A 241 10.79 -10.77 -6.67
C PHE A 241 10.80 -11.48 -5.32
N ASP A 242 11.98 -11.53 -4.70
CA ASP A 242 12.14 -12.02 -3.34
C ASP A 242 11.52 -11.03 -2.34
N LYS A 243 10.38 -11.45 -1.77
CA LYS A 243 9.60 -10.66 -0.80
C LYS A 243 10.37 -10.42 0.50
N HIS A 244 11.21 -11.36 0.93
CA HIS A 244 12.02 -11.23 2.13
C HIS A 244 13.12 -10.19 1.91
N THR A 245 13.86 -10.29 0.81
CA THR A 245 14.88 -9.34 0.39
C THR A 245 14.31 -7.92 0.28
N VAL A 246 13.14 -7.75 -0.35
CA VAL A 246 12.44 -6.45 -0.36
C VAL A 246 12.14 -5.97 1.06
N TRP A 247 11.62 -6.84 1.93
CA TRP A 247 11.24 -6.47 3.29
C TRP A 247 12.42 -6.13 4.21
N THR A 248 13.63 -6.63 3.93
CA THR A 248 14.84 -6.21 4.67
C THR A 248 15.08 -4.70 4.60
N GLN A 249 14.56 -4.01 3.58
CA GLN A 249 14.66 -2.56 3.42
C GLN A 249 13.66 -1.78 4.28
N TRP A 250 12.74 -2.46 4.97
CA TRP A 250 11.69 -1.82 5.77
C TRP A 250 12.26 -0.89 6.85
N SER A 251 13.30 -1.31 7.57
CA SER A 251 13.95 -0.49 8.58
C SER A 251 14.49 0.83 8.03
N ARG A 252 15.02 0.82 6.80
CA ARG A 252 15.48 2.03 6.10
C ARG A 252 14.31 2.95 5.74
N CYS A 253 13.17 2.39 5.36
CA CYS A 253 11.96 3.16 5.09
C CYS A 253 11.41 3.81 6.36
N VAL A 254 11.37 3.06 7.47
CA VAL A 254 10.96 3.59 8.78
C VAL A 254 11.90 4.68 9.26
N ALA A 255 13.22 4.55 9.04
CA ALA A 255 14.19 5.58 9.38
C ALA A 255 13.91 6.93 8.66
N GLN A 256 13.29 6.91 7.47
CA GLN A 256 12.89 8.15 6.78
C GLN A 256 11.79 8.91 7.50
N LEU A 257 11.08 8.30 8.47
CA LEU A 257 10.12 9.01 9.32
C LEU A 257 10.80 9.91 10.37
N SER A 258 12.12 9.78 10.55
CA SER A 258 12.94 10.62 11.43
C SER A 258 12.33 10.77 12.83
N GLY A 259 12.26 12.00 13.36
CA GLY A 259 11.71 12.32 14.66
C GLY A 259 10.27 11.85 14.90
N ILE A 260 9.47 11.56 13.86
CA ILE A 260 8.12 10.97 14.04
C ILE A 260 8.26 9.62 14.72
N PHE A 261 9.15 8.78 14.18
CA PHE A 261 9.37 7.44 14.70
C PHE A 261 10.25 7.47 15.95
N SER A 262 11.34 8.24 15.96
CA SER A 262 12.27 8.30 17.09
C SER A 262 11.62 8.75 18.39
N VAL A 263 10.72 9.75 18.35
CA VAL A 263 9.98 10.18 19.55
C VAL A 263 9.08 9.04 20.05
N ALA A 264 8.38 8.34 19.17
CA ALA A 264 7.53 7.24 19.61
C ALA A 264 8.33 6.07 20.20
N SER A 265 9.48 5.73 19.60
CA SER A 265 10.30 4.59 20.01
C SER A 265 11.03 4.81 21.34
N VAL A 266 11.66 5.97 21.54
CA VAL A 266 12.46 6.28 22.75
C VAL A 266 11.59 6.26 24.01
N PHE A 267 10.39 6.85 23.94
CA PHE A 267 9.48 6.87 25.08
C PHE A 267 8.89 5.49 25.39
N CYS A 268 8.70 4.64 24.38
CA CYS A 268 8.26 3.26 24.60
C CYS A 268 9.29 2.43 25.39
N VAL A 269 10.60 2.66 25.15
CA VAL A 269 11.68 2.00 25.91
C VAL A 269 11.68 2.45 27.37
N HIS A 270 11.61 3.76 27.64
CA HIS A 270 11.55 4.27 29.02
C HIS A 270 10.35 3.74 29.81
N ARG A 271 9.20 3.53 29.15
CA ARG A 271 8.01 2.99 29.80
C ARG A 271 8.11 1.50 30.14
N ARG A 272 8.87 0.71 29.36
CA ARG A 272 9.15 -0.71 29.69
C ARG A 272 10.09 -0.83 30.88
N VAL A 273 11.16 -0.03 30.91
CA VAL A 273 12.13 0.02 32.02
C VAL A 273 11.48 0.44 33.35
N HIS A 274 10.49 1.33 33.33
CA HIS A 274 9.78 1.73 34.55
C HIS A 274 8.67 0.76 35.01
N ASN A 275 8.21 -0.14 34.13
CA ASN A 275 7.18 -1.14 34.46
C ASN A 275 7.78 -2.50 34.86
N GLU A 276 9.06 -2.73 34.59
CA GLU A 276 9.84 -3.78 35.23
C GLU A 276 10.14 -3.35 36.66
N LYS A 277 9.31 -3.78 37.61
CA LYS A 277 9.69 -3.72 39.03
C LYS A 277 10.92 -4.61 39.22
N PRO A 278 11.95 -4.17 39.96
CA PRO A 278 13.02 -5.08 40.36
C PRO A 278 12.38 -6.20 41.18
N GLU A 279 12.71 -7.45 40.84
CA GLU A 279 12.38 -8.64 41.63
C GLU A 279 12.94 -8.55 43.05
#